data_AF-A0A2G0VL00-F1
#
_entry.id   AF-A0A2G0VL00-F1
#
_cell.length_a   1.000
_cell.length_b   1.000
_cell.length_c   1.000
_cell.angle_alpha   90.00
_cell.angle_beta   90.00
_cell.angle_gamma   90.00
#
_symmetry.space_group_name_H-M   'P 1'
#
loop_
_entity.id
_entity.type
_entity.pdbx_description
1 polymer ?
#
loop_
_entity_poly.entity_id
_entity_poly.type
_entity_poly.pdbx_seq_one_letter_code
_entity_poly.pdbx_strand_id
1 'polypeptide(L)'
;MKDSQGSSSISISTAESAKAQLPKPYIRESPLGSNELPLATANGGFNVIISGMTSASFNRVYVYPLNEADVPYRIPIRDAFLQVGVDAVLTYSAESINNAFRIGDQVKIDSNFWLVEADMWTTGPESVLYTITP
;
A
#
# COMPACT_ATOMS: atom_id res chain seq x y z
N MET A 1 34.28 -39.04 21.41
CA MET A 1 32.95 -39.60 21.04
C MET A 1 31.94 -38.96 21.98
N LYS A 2 30.86 -38.28 21.62
CA LYS A 2 30.18 -37.91 20.36
C LYS A 2 29.36 -36.65 20.73
N ASP A 3 29.52 -35.57 19.98
CA ASP A 3 28.52 -34.99 19.06
C ASP A 3 27.43 -34.12 19.72
N SER A 4 27.57 -32.83 19.38
CA SER A 4 26.57 -31.78 19.20
C SER A 4 25.13 -32.24 18.91
N GLN A 5 24.14 -31.51 19.41
CA GLN A 5 23.07 -30.99 18.54
C GLN A 5 22.40 -29.78 19.19
N GLY A 6 22.68 -28.61 18.62
CA GLY A 6 21.88 -27.41 18.82
C GLY A 6 20.54 -27.57 18.12
N SER A 7 19.46 -27.25 18.83
CA SER A 7 18.16 -26.95 18.23
C SER A 7 18.02 -25.44 18.18
N SER A 8 18.66 -24.81 17.19
CA SER A 8 18.21 -23.51 16.70
C SER A 8 16.98 -23.77 15.82
N SER A 9 15.82 -23.94 16.45
CA SER A 9 14.55 -23.87 15.73
C SER A 9 14.41 -22.44 15.23
N ILE A 10 14.59 -22.30 13.91
CA ILE A 10 14.48 -21.04 13.18
C ILE A 10 13.04 -20.54 13.38
N SER A 11 12.86 -19.60 14.30
CA SER A 11 11.72 -18.69 14.28
C SER A 11 11.89 -17.82 13.04
N ILE A 12 11.52 -18.35 11.86
CA ILE A 12 11.10 -17.46 10.77
C ILE A 12 9.93 -16.73 11.40
N SER A 13 10.19 -15.49 11.82
CA SER A 13 9.28 -14.76 12.68
C SER A 13 7.91 -14.78 12.01
N THR A 14 6.84 -15.08 12.75
CA THR A 14 5.48 -15.10 12.23
C THR A 14 5.17 -13.85 11.37
N ALA A 15 5.83 -12.73 11.69
CA ALA A 15 5.84 -11.49 10.93
C ALA A 15 6.39 -11.59 9.49
N GLU A 16 7.49 -12.30 9.24
CA GLU A 16 8.06 -12.48 7.89
C GLU A 16 7.14 -13.32 6.99
N SER A 17 6.58 -14.40 7.55
CA SER A 17 5.61 -15.25 6.85
C SER A 17 4.32 -14.49 6.55
N ALA A 18 3.87 -13.63 7.46
CA ALA A 18 2.70 -12.78 7.28
C ALA A 18 2.94 -11.69 6.23
N LYS A 19 4.15 -11.11 6.18
CA LYS A 19 4.53 -10.10 5.18
C LYS A 19 4.52 -10.63 3.75
N ALA A 20 4.95 -11.88 3.54
CA ALA A 20 4.99 -12.51 2.21
C ALA A 20 3.60 -12.68 1.56
N GLN A 21 2.52 -12.58 2.35
CA GLN A 21 1.15 -12.76 1.91
C GLN A 21 0.39 -11.43 1.74
N LEU A 22 1.05 -10.29 1.98
CA LEU A 22 0.40 -8.98 1.89
C LEU A 22 0.23 -8.55 0.43
N PRO A 23 -0.98 -8.09 0.04
CA PRO A 23 -1.22 -7.60 -1.30
C PRO A 23 -0.50 -6.29 -1.55
N LYS A 24 -0.02 -6.10 -2.78
CA LYS A 24 0.52 -4.82 -3.25
C LYS A 24 -0.64 -3.92 -3.69
N PRO A 25 -0.79 -2.71 -3.10
CA PRO A 25 -1.85 -1.80 -3.51
C PRO A 25 -1.58 -1.26 -4.92
N TYR A 26 -2.65 -1.02 -5.68
CA TYR A 26 -2.56 -0.41 -7.01
C TYR A 26 -3.69 0.59 -7.26
N ILE A 27 -3.49 1.50 -8.21
CA ILE A 27 -4.52 2.47 -8.62
C ILE A 27 -5.34 1.87 -9.75
N ARG A 28 -6.66 1.83 -9.61
CA ARG A 28 -7.56 1.25 -10.61
C ARG A 28 -7.54 2.01 -11.93
N GLU A 29 -7.44 3.34 -11.87
CA GLU A 29 -7.45 4.23 -13.04
C GLU A 29 -6.13 4.17 -13.83
N SER A 30 -5.08 3.59 -13.25
CA SER A 30 -3.86 3.22 -13.99
C SER A 30 -4.06 1.84 -14.62
N PRO A 31 -3.93 1.69 -15.95
CA PRO A 31 -3.99 0.37 -16.57
C PRO A 31 -3.03 -0.61 -15.88
N LEU A 32 -3.43 -1.88 -15.74
CA LEU A 32 -2.56 -2.88 -15.11
C LEU A 32 -1.21 -2.95 -15.84
N GLY A 33 -0.13 -2.73 -15.09
CA GLY A 33 1.24 -2.68 -15.62
C GLY A 33 1.67 -1.31 -16.15
N SER A 34 0.78 -0.32 -16.17
CA SER A 34 1.15 1.07 -16.44
C SER A 34 1.76 1.72 -15.20
N ASN A 35 2.66 2.67 -15.45
CA ASN A 35 3.21 3.59 -14.48
C ASN A 35 2.61 5.01 -14.66
N GLU A 36 1.52 5.15 -15.40
CA GLU A 36 0.84 6.43 -15.62
C GLU A 36 -0.41 6.53 -14.75
N LEU A 37 -0.59 7.67 -14.09
CA LEU A 37 -1.79 8.01 -13.35
C LEU A 37 -2.44 9.25 -13.97
N PRO A 38 -3.49 9.09 -14.79
CA PRO A 38 -4.24 10.22 -15.33
C PRO A 38 -4.94 10.95 -14.20
N LEU A 39 -4.55 12.21 -13.94
CA LEU A 39 -5.22 13.01 -12.93
C LEU A 39 -6.47 13.62 -13.57
N ALA A 40 -7.66 13.21 -13.11
CA ALA A 40 -8.89 13.86 -13.51
C ALA A 40 -8.94 15.27 -12.88
N THR A 41 -8.34 16.22 -13.60
CA THR A 41 -7.93 17.58 -13.21
C THR A 41 -9.09 18.52 -12.85
N ALA A 42 -10.35 18.07 -12.95
CA ALA A 42 -11.53 18.79 -12.49
C ALA A 42 -12.51 17.80 -11.84
N ASN A 43 -12.52 17.74 -10.51
CA ASN A 43 -13.39 16.87 -9.69
C ASN A 43 -13.05 15.36 -9.68
N GLY A 44 -11.86 14.97 -10.11
CA GLY A 44 -11.43 13.57 -10.11
C GLY A 44 -10.82 13.12 -8.80
N GLY A 45 -11.23 11.94 -8.34
CA GLY A 45 -10.53 11.10 -7.37
C GLY A 45 -9.73 9.99 -8.05
N PHE A 46 -9.03 9.17 -7.29
CA PHE A 46 -8.60 7.84 -7.76
C PHE A 46 -8.93 6.77 -6.73
N ASN A 47 -9.10 5.54 -7.21
CA ASN A 47 -9.37 4.39 -6.36
C ASN A 47 -8.09 3.57 -6.17
N VAL A 48 -7.68 3.43 -4.92
CA VAL A 48 -6.69 2.45 -4.54
C VAL A 48 -7.37 1.12 -4.24
N ILE A 49 -6.86 0.08 -4.86
CA ILE A 49 -7.31 -1.30 -4.69
C ILE A 49 -6.30 -2.05 -3.86
N ILE A 50 -6.81 -2.73 -2.84
CA ILE A 50 -6.06 -3.71 -2.06
C ILE A 50 -6.74 -5.04 -2.31
N SER A 51 -6.01 -5.97 -2.96
CA SER A 51 -6.56 -7.30 -3.25
C SER A 51 -6.94 -8.04 -1.98
N GLY A 52 -7.99 -8.86 -2.08
CA GLY A 52 -8.51 -9.64 -0.96
C GLY A 52 -7.42 -10.43 -0.24
N MET A 53 -7.49 -10.40 1.09
CA MET A 53 -6.54 -11.09 1.97
C MET A 53 -7.11 -12.39 2.51
N THR A 54 -6.24 -13.28 2.97
CA THR A 54 -6.61 -14.56 3.60
C THR A 54 -6.97 -14.41 5.09
N SER A 55 -6.65 -13.28 5.71
CA SER A 55 -6.94 -12.98 7.11
C SER A 55 -7.57 -11.59 7.28
N ALA A 56 -8.39 -11.45 8.32
CA ALA A 56 -8.99 -10.18 8.68
C ALA A 56 -7.90 -9.21 9.12
N SER A 57 -7.94 -7.99 8.60
CA SER A 57 -6.95 -6.97 8.91
C SER A 57 -7.54 -5.58 8.83
N PHE A 58 -6.89 -4.65 9.51
CA PHE A 58 -7.17 -3.23 9.36
C PHE A 58 -6.01 -2.59 8.60
N ASN A 59 -6.30 -1.72 7.65
CA ASN A 59 -5.31 -1.16 6.74
C ASN A 59 -5.36 0.37 6.73
N ARG A 60 -4.18 0.98 6.66
CA ARG A 60 -3.99 2.41 6.41
C ARG A 60 -3.21 2.60 5.13
N VAL A 61 -3.77 3.37 4.21
CA VAL A 61 -3.12 3.68 2.93
C VAL A 61 -2.63 5.12 2.88
N TYR A 62 -1.43 5.29 2.35
CA TYR A 62 -0.79 6.58 2.14
C TYR A 62 -0.33 6.73 0.70
N VAL A 63 -0.33 7.96 0.21
CA VAL A 63 0.28 8.37 -1.07
C VAL A 63 1.45 9.28 -0.76
N TYR A 64 2.51 9.15 -1.56
CA TYR A 64 3.73 9.91 -1.41
C TYR A 64 4.05 10.55 -2.75
N PRO A 65 4.08 11.89 -2.85
CA PRO A 65 4.85 12.51 -3.92
C PRO A 65 6.33 12.15 -3.75
N LEU A 66 7.08 12.00 -4.83
CA LEU A 66 8.53 11.90 -4.84
C LEU A 66 9.02 13.14 -5.57
N ASN A 67 8.89 14.29 -4.93
CA ASN A 67 9.46 15.54 -5.40
C ASN A 67 10.90 15.69 -4.88
N GLU A 68 11.83 16.10 -5.75
CA GLU A 68 13.26 16.20 -5.43
C GLU A 68 13.60 17.31 -4.40
N ALA A 69 12.64 18.15 -4.01
CA ALA A 69 12.91 19.40 -3.30
C ALA A 69 12.36 19.50 -1.86
N ASP A 70 11.40 18.66 -1.46
CA ASP A 70 10.85 18.66 -0.10
C ASP A 70 10.62 17.22 0.34
N VAL A 71 10.93 16.88 1.60
CA VAL A 71 10.62 15.55 2.15
C VAL A 71 9.13 15.32 1.98
N PRO A 72 8.70 14.31 1.20
CA PRO A 72 7.29 14.18 0.90
C PRO A 72 6.53 13.73 2.14
N TYR A 73 5.64 14.60 2.62
CA TYR A 73 4.69 14.23 3.65
C TYR A 73 3.77 13.13 3.12
N ARG A 74 3.64 12.03 3.88
CA ARG A 74 2.72 10.94 3.54
C ARG A 74 1.30 11.48 3.61
N ILE A 75 0.57 11.43 2.51
CA ILE A 75 -0.81 11.92 2.46
C ILE A 75 -1.73 10.72 2.70
N PRO A 76 -2.50 10.67 3.80
CA PRO A 76 -3.40 9.56 4.05
C PRO A 76 -4.51 9.55 2.99
N ILE A 77 -4.80 8.37 2.45
CA ILE A 77 -6.00 8.18 1.62
C ILE A 77 -7.19 8.03 2.53
N ARG A 78 -7.31 6.83 3.14
CA ARG A 78 -8.34 6.41 4.10
C ARG A 78 -7.85 5.18 4.84
N ASP A 79 -8.47 4.95 5.99
CA ASP A 79 -8.35 3.71 6.75
C ASP A 79 -9.50 2.77 6.36
N ALA A 80 -9.25 1.46 6.37
CA ALA A 80 -10.28 0.47 6.05
C ALA A 80 -10.11 -0.85 6.80
N PHE A 81 -11.24 -1.49 7.09
CA PHE A 81 -11.28 -2.88 7.52
C PHE A 81 -11.35 -3.79 6.28
N LEU A 82 -10.42 -4.73 6.17
CA LEU A 82 -10.32 -5.66 5.05
C LEU A 82 -11.07 -6.95 5.37
N GLN A 83 -12.07 -7.24 4.55
CA GLN A 83 -12.80 -8.51 4.62
C GLN A 83 -12.01 -9.61 3.93
N VAL A 84 -12.06 -10.82 4.49
CA VAL A 84 -11.37 -11.99 3.92
C VAL A 84 -11.92 -12.29 2.53
N GLY A 85 -11.01 -12.43 1.56
CA GLY A 85 -11.34 -12.78 0.18
C GLY A 85 -12.04 -11.70 -0.64
N VAL A 86 -12.15 -10.46 -0.14
CA VAL A 86 -12.82 -9.35 -0.84
C VAL A 86 -11.84 -8.19 -1.05
N ASP A 87 -11.76 -7.69 -2.28
CA ASP A 87 -10.97 -6.51 -2.58
C ASP A 87 -11.54 -5.27 -1.87
N ALA A 88 -10.67 -4.51 -1.23
CA ALA A 88 -11.04 -3.20 -0.71
C ALA A 88 -10.82 -2.12 -1.78
N VAL A 89 -11.80 -1.21 -1.88
CA VAL A 89 -11.76 -0.06 -2.79
C VAL A 89 -11.74 1.21 -1.95
N LEU A 90 -10.62 1.93 -1.99
CA LEU A 90 -10.42 3.14 -1.21
C LEU A 90 -10.35 4.34 -2.15
N THR A 91 -11.35 5.21 -2.05
CA THR A 91 -11.43 6.40 -2.88
C THR A 91 -10.67 7.56 -2.24
N TYR A 92 -9.65 8.04 -2.94
CA TYR A 92 -9.02 9.33 -2.69
C TYR A 92 -9.82 10.40 -3.44
N SER A 93 -10.41 11.37 -2.73
CA SER A 93 -11.38 12.29 -3.35
C SER A 93 -10.71 13.46 -4.08
N ALA A 94 -11.49 14.14 -4.92
CA ALA A 94 -11.05 15.38 -5.57
C ALA A 94 -10.66 16.47 -4.58
N GLU A 95 -11.34 16.54 -3.43
CA GLU A 95 -10.98 17.44 -2.33
C GLU A 95 -9.61 17.06 -1.73
N SER A 96 -9.34 15.76 -1.58
CA SER A 96 -8.03 15.29 -1.13
C SER A 96 -6.92 15.57 -2.16
N ILE A 97 -7.25 15.61 -3.45
CA ILE A 97 -6.31 15.87 -4.55
C ILE A 97 -6.02 17.37 -4.73
N ASN A 98 -6.91 18.26 -4.29
CA ASN A 98 -6.84 19.68 -4.63
C ASN A 98 -5.49 20.32 -4.21
N ASN A 99 -4.61 20.51 -5.19
CA ASN A 99 -3.22 21.00 -5.11
C ASN A 99 -2.19 20.09 -4.43
N ALA A 100 -2.52 18.83 -4.11
CA ALA A 100 -1.57 17.89 -3.53
C ALA A 100 -0.54 17.37 -4.55
N PHE A 101 -0.92 17.32 -5.83
CA PHE A 101 -0.10 16.79 -6.92
C PHE A 101 -0.11 17.71 -8.14
N ARG A 102 0.97 17.67 -8.91
CA ARG A 102 1.16 18.34 -10.19
C ARG A 102 1.37 17.31 -11.29
N ILE A 103 1.00 17.67 -12.51
CA ILE A 103 1.39 16.89 -13.69
C ILE A 103 2.91 16.75 -13.71
N GLY A 104 3.39 15.53 -13.93
CA GLY A 104 4.80 15.17 -13.90
C GLY A 104 5.33 14.71 -12.54
N ASP A 105 4.58 14.89 -11.45
CA ASP A 105 4.96 14.35 -10.14
C ASP A 105 5.04 12.82 -10.23
N GLN A 106 5.99 12.24 -9.50
CA GLN A 106 6.04 10.80 -9.31
C GLN A 106 5.41 10.46 -7.97
N VAL A 107 4.58 9.41 -7.90
CA VAL A 107 3.91 9.01 -6.67
C VAL A 107 4.02 7.52 -6.38
N LYS A 108 4.12 7.16 -5.10
CA LYS A 108 3.97 5.79 -4.60
C LYS A 108 2.81 5.69 -3.62
N ILE A 109 2.32 4.47 -3.44
CA ILE A 109 1.33 4.09 -2.44
C ILE A 109 1.97 3.12 -1.47
N ASP A 110 1.83 3.40 -0.19
CA ASP A 110 2.13 2.44 0.86
C ASP A 110 0.87 2.00 1.58
N SER A 111 0.94 0.79 2.10
CA SER A 111 -0.08 0.21 2.95
C SER A 111 0.55 -0.31 4.23
N ASN A 112 0.02 0.10 5.38
CA ASN A 112 0.33 -0.49 6.66
C ASN A 112 -0.86 -1.34 7.11
N PHE A 113 -0.60 -2.58 7.47
CA PHE A 113 -1.62 -3.55 7.87
C PHE A 113 -1.47 -3.87 9.35
N TRP A 114 -2.55 -3.72 10.11
CA TRP A 114 -2.72 -4.36 11.40
C TRP A 114 -3.27 -5.76 11.16
N LEU A 115 -2.41 -6.76 11.33
CA LEU A 115 -2.78 -8.16 11.16
C LEU A 115 -3.33 -8.67 12.47
N VAL A 116 -4.64 -8.97 12.52
CA VAL A 116 -5.34 -9.33 13.77
C VAL A 116 -4.72 -10.58 14.40
N GLU A 117 -4.37 -11.58 13.59
CA GLU A 117 -3.78 -12.84 14.09
C GLU A 117 -2.33 -12.69 14.58
N ALA A 118 -1.58 -11.72 14.04
CA ALA A 118 -0.20 -11.46 14.43
C ALA A 118 -0.08 -10.36 15.51
N ASP A 119 -1.20 -9.70 15.85
CA ASP A 119 -1.31 -8.60 16.83
C ASP A 119 -0.26 -7.49 16.63
N MET A 120 0.02 -7.14 15.37
CA MET A 120 1.07 -6.18 15.05
C MET A 120 0.83 -5.40 13.76
N TRP A 121 1.38 -4.19 13.72
CA TRP A 121 1.49 -3.39 12.51
C TRP A 121 2.64 -3.92 11.64
N THR A 122 2.33 -4.18 10.39
CA THR A 122 3.28 -4.64 9.36
C THR A 122 3.17 -3.73 8.15
N THR A 123 4.31 -3.22 7.69
CA THR A 123 4.38 -2.47 6.42
C THR A 123 4.31 -3.45 5.25
N GLY A 124 3.36 -3.20 4.37
CA GLY A 124 3.15 -3.96 3.14
C GLY A 124 4.23 -3.71 2.08
N PRO A 125 4.16 -4.44 0.96
CA PRO A 125 5.03 -4.18 -0.18
C PRO A 125 4.74 -2.79 -0.77
N GLU A 126 5.78 -2.12 -1.25
CA GLU A 126 5.63 -0.84 -1.96
C GLU A 126 4.83 -1.03 -3.25
N SER A 127 4.02 -0.03 -3.64
CA SER A 127 3.37 0.00 -4.95
C SER A 127 4.39 0.14 -6.10
N VAL A 128 3.92 0.15 -7.35
CA VAL A 128 4.74 0.67 -8.44
C VAL A 128 4.87 2.19 -8.30
N LEU A 129 5.86 2.77 -8.97
CA LEU A 129 5.98 4.22 -9.10
C LEU A 129 5.04 4.68 -10.22
N TYR A 130 4.13 5.60 -9.91
CA TYR A 130 3.26 6.24 -10.89
C TYR A 130 3.80 7.61 -11.25
N THR A 131 3.59 8.06 -12.47
CA THR A 131 3.81 9.44 -12.92
C THR A 131 2.46 10.07 -13.20
N ILE A 132 2.20 11.23 -12.62
CA ILE A 132 0.98 11.98 -12.85
C ILE A 132 0.98 12.48 -14.29
N THR A 133 0.02 12.01 -15.09
CA THR A 133 -0.14 12.42 -16.48
C THR A 133 -1.35 13.35 -16.64
N PRO A 134 -1.38 14.16 -17.72
CA PRO A 134 -2.56 14.94 -18.08
C PRO A 134 -3.85 14.11 -18.16
#